data_AF-A0A259P5M2-F1
#
_entry.id   AF-A0A259P5M2-F1
#
_cell.length_a   1.000
_cell.length_b   1.000
_cell.length_c   1.000
_cell.angle_alpha   90.00
_cell.angle_beta   90.00
_cell.angle_gamma   90.00
#
_symmetry.space_group_name_H-M   'P 1'
#
loop_
_entity.id
_entity.type
_entity.pdbx_description
1 polymer ?
#
loop_
_entity_poly.entity_id
_entity_poly.type
_entity_poly.pdbx_seq_one_letter_code
_entity_poly.pdbx_strand_id
1 'polypeptide(L)' 'MSQSKLSSFIEACTHTAIGFIFSILLSLIVYPMFGHAFTLMENVGITTIFTIASIGRGYFVRRWFNARIHKTAMQLAKEI' A
#
# COMPACT_ATOMS: atom_id res chain seq x y z
N MET A 1 -21.62 -15.92 3.81
CA MET A 1 -20.36 -16.44 3.24
C MET A 1 -19.26 -16.26 4.28
N SER A 2 -18.71 -17.36 4.79
CA SER A 2 -17.64 -17.32 5.80
C SER A 2 -16.31 -17.41 5.05
N GLN A 3 -15.53 -16.33 5.06
CA GLN A 3 -14.14 -16.38 4.63
C GLN A 3 -13.39 -17.32 5.59
N SER A 4 -12.61 -18.26 5.08
CA SER A 4 -11.87 -19.18 5.95
C SER A 4 -10.87 -18.38 6.80
N LYS A 5 -10.66 -18.80 8.07
CA LYS A 5 -9.70 -18.14 8.98
C LYS A 5 -8.30 -18.01 8.34
N LEU A 6 -7.90 -19.02 7.57
CA LEU A 6 -6.64 -19.03 6.82
C LEU A 6 -6.62 -17.96 5.72
N SER A 7 -7.72 -17.80 4.99
CA SER A 7 -7.83 -16.78 3.94
C SER A 7 -7.75 -15.36 4.53
N SER A 8 -8.44 -15.08 5.64
CA SER A 8 -8.37 -13.77 6.29
C SER A 8 -6.95 -13.47 6.81
N PHE A 9 -6.26 -14.49 7.32
CA PHE A 9 -4.87 -14.35 7.77
C PHE A 9 -3.93 -14.01 6.61
N ILE A 10 -4.01 -14.75 5.50
CA ILE A 10 -3.19 -14.49 4.30
C ILE A 10 -3.46 -13.09 3.74
N GLU A 11 -4.72 -12.65 3.74
CA GLU A 11 -5.10 -11.30 3.30
C GLU A 11 -4.47 -10.21 4.18
N ALA A 12 -4.55 -10.37 5.50
CA ALA A 12 -3.92 -9.46 6.45
C ALA A 12 -2.38 -9.42 6.29
N CYS A 13 -1.74 -10.59 6.13
CA CYS A 13 -0.30 -10.67 5.86
C CYS A 13 0.08 -9.97 4.55
N THR A 14 -0.70 -10.16 3.48
CA THR A 14 -0.43 -9.53 2.19
C THR A 14 -0.58 -8.02 2.27
N HIS A 15 -1.64 -7.52 2.90
CA HIS A 15 -1.86 -6.09 3.09
C HIS A 15 -0.70 -5.46 3.88
N THR A 16 -0.26 -6.13 4.95
CA THR A 16 0.85 -5.71 5.81
C THR A 16 2.20 -5.77 5.09
N ALA A 17 2.48 -6.82 4.32
CA ALA A 17 3.73 -6.96 3.57
C ALA A 17 3.90 -5.87 2.51
N ILE A 18 2.83 -5.58 1.74
CA ILE A 18 2.84 -4.44 0.84
C ILE A 18 3.03 -3.15 1.66
N GLY A 19 2.40 -3.07 2.85
CA GLY A 19 2.57 -2.02 3.89
C GLY A 19 4.03 -1.67 4.09
N PHE A 20 4.71 -2.69 4.57
CA PHE A 20 6.09 -2.68 4.95
C PHE A 20 7.04 -2.30 3.81
N ILE A 21 6.86 -2.90 2.62
CA ILE A 21 7.71 -2.58 1.46
C ILE A 21 7.57 -1.10 1.08
N PHE A 22 6.34 -0.58 1.03
CA PHE A 22 6.12 0.84 0.75
C PHE A 22 6.75 1.76 1.80
N SER A 23 6.64 1.41 3.08
CA SER A 23 7.28 2.17 4.16
C SER A 23 8.80 2.20 4.04
N ILE A 24 9.44 1.10 3.64
CA ILE A 24 10.89 1.07 3.38
C ILE A 24 11.25 1.98 2.19
N LEU A 25 10.52 1.87 1.08
CA LEU A 25 10.80 2.71 -0.09
C LEU A 25 10.63 4.20 0.23
N LEU A 26 9.61 4.53 1.02
CA LEU A 26 9.35 5.89 1.44
C LEU A 26 10.42 6.39 2.42
N SER A 27 10.90 5.57 3.36
CA SER A 27 11.93 5.98 4.30
C SER A 27 13.26 6.31 3.60
N LEU A 28 13.61 5.57 2.54
CA LEU A 28 14.79 5.85 1.72
C LEU A 28 14.73 7.22 1.02
N ILE A 29 13.54 7.75 0.77
CA ILE A 29 13.34 9.05 0.12
C ILE A 29 13.18 10.15 1.16
N VAL A 30 12.35 9.91 2.18
CA VAL A 30 11.95 10.91 3.18
C VAL A 30 13.07 11.18 4.17
N TYR A 31 13.72 10.16 4.73
CA TYR A 31 14.72 10.40 5.80
C TYR A 31 15.91 11.26 5.35
N PRO A 32 16.47 11.11 4.13
CA PRO A 32 17.51 12.01 3.65
C PRO A 32 17.08 13.49 3.56
N MET A 33 15.79 13.77 3.45
CA MET A 33 15.28 15.16 3.37
C MET A 33 15.25 15.87 4.74
N PHE A 34 15.29 15.13 5.85
CA PHE A 34 15.09 15.66 7.21
C PHE A 34 16.34 15.58 8.11
N GLY A 35 17.49 15.07 7.62
CA GLY A 35 18.77 15.06 8.36
C GLY A 35 18.92 13.94 9.41
N HIS A 36 19.89 14.08 10.32
CA HIS A 36 20.31 13.01 11.26
C HIS A 36 19.61 13.03 12.64
N ALA A 37 19.01 14.15 13.04
CA ALA A 37 18.31 14.29 14.31
C ALA A 37 17.00 15.06 14.10
N PHE A 38 15.88 14.36 14.20
CA PHE A 38 14.57 14.94 13.95
C PHE A 38 14.06 15.68 15.20
N THR A 39 13.78 16.96 15.04
CA THR A 39 12.95 17.73 15.98
C THR A 39 11.51 17.19 16.01
N LEU A 40 10.71 17.60 17.00
CA LEU A 40 9.31 17.20 17.09
C LEU A 40 8.52 17.58 15.83
N MET A 41 8.77 18.77 15.27
CA MET A 41 8.07 19.26 14.08
C MET A 41 8.44 18.47 12.83
N GLU A 42 9.70 18.04 12.71
CA GLU A 42 10.16 17.18 11.61
C GLU A 42 9.52 15.79 11.70
N ASN A 43 9.42 15.21 12.90
CA ASN A 43 8.71 13.94 13.10
C ASN A 43 7.23 14.03 12.71
N VAL A 44 6.55 15.14 13.04
CA VAL A 44 5.15 15.37 12.62
C VAL A 44 5.07 15.46 11.09
N GLY A 45 6.00 16.16 10.44
CA GLY A 45 6.08 16.25 8.98
C GLY A 45 6.31 14.88 8.31
N ILE A 46 7.30 14.13 8.78
CA ILE A 46 7.60 12.76 8.30
C ILE A 46 6.36 11.87 8.47
N THR A 47 5.75 11.87 9.66
CA THR A 47 4.56 11.06 9.94
C THR A 47 3.41 11.43 9.00
N THR A 48 3.19 12.73 8.76
CA THR A 48 2.16 13.21 7.83
C THR A 48 2.40 12.71 6.40
N ILE A 49 3.65 12.74 5.93
CA ILE A 49 4.02 12.21 4.60
C ILE A 49 3.71 10.70 4.53
N PHE A 50 4.09 9.94 5.55
CA PHE A 50 3.81 8.51 5.62
C PHE A 50 2.30 8.22 5.66
N THR A 51 1.52 9.03 6.38
CA THR A 51 0.05 8.90 6.42
C THR A 51 -0.56 9.15 5.04
N ILE A 52 -0.19 10.23 4.36
CA ILE A 52 -0.70 10.55 3.01
C ILE A 52 -0.31 9.44 2.03
N ALA A 53 0.94 8.97 2.08
CA ALA A 53 1.42 7.89 1.23
C ALA A 53 0.68 6.57 1.50
N SER A 54 0.38 6.25 2.77
CA SER A 54 -0.39 5.07 3.16
C SER A 54 -1.81 5.10 2.60
N ILE A 55 -2.49 6.24 2.72
CA ILE A 55 -3.83 6.46 2.14
C ILE A 55 -3.78 6.35 0.61
N GLY A 56 -2.84 7.06 -0.01
CA GLY A 56 -2.65 7.06 -1.46
C GLY A 56 -2.42 5.65 -2.00
N ARG A 57 -1.54 4.87 -1.36
CA ARG A 57 -1.28 3.49 -1.77
C ARG A 57 -2.53 2.63 -1.68
N GLY A 58 -3.30 2.73 -0.60
CA GLY A 58 -4.55 2.01 -0.45
C GLY A 58 -5.49 2.26 -1.63
N TYR A 59 -5.58 3.51 -2.10
CA TYR A 59 -6.34 3.87 -3.29
C TYR A 59 -5.73 3.32 -4.59
N PHE A 60 -4.42 3.48 -4.81
CA PHE A 60 -3.74 3.01 -6.03
C PHE A 60 -3.81 1.49 -6.18
N VAL A 61 -3.60 0.74 -5.10
CA VAL A 61 -3.70 -0.73 -5.10
C VAL A 61 -5.11 -1.14 -5.47
N ARG A 62 -6.15 -0.56 -4.85
CA ARG A 62 -7.55 -0.83 -5.21
C ARG A 62 -7.84 -0.51 -6.67
N ARG A 63 -7.36 0.63 -7.16
CA ARG A 63 -7.58 1.07 -8.55
C ARG A 63 -6.86 0.17 -9.56
N TRP A 64 -5.63 -0.23 -9.26
CA TRP A 64 -4.83 -1.13 -10.08
C TRP A 64 -5.46 -2.53 -10.13
N PHE A 65 -5.89 -3.09 -9.00
CA PHE A 65 -6.59 -4.36 -8.95
C PHE A 65 -7.90 -4.30 -9.75
N ASN A 66 -8.73 -3.28 -9.59
CA ASN A 66 -9.95 -3.12 -10.40
C ASN A 66 -9.65 -3.04 -11.90
N ALA A 67 -8.62 -2.29 -12.31
CA ALA A 67 -8.25 -2.18 -13.71
C ALA A 67 -7.72 -3.52 -14.29
N ARG A 68 -6.94 -4.28 -13.51
CA ARG A 68 -6.39 -5.57 -13.94
C ARG A 68 -7.45 -6.65 -13.98
N ILE A 69 -8.27 -6.79 -12.94
CA ILE A 69 -9.38 -7.75 -12.90
C ILE A 69 -10.36 -7.48 -14.04
N HIS A 70 -10.71 -6.21 -14.29
CA HIS A 70 -11.60 -5.86 -15.39
C HIS A 70 -11.02 -6.21 -16.76
N LYS A 71 -9.72 -5.94 -16.99
CA LYS A 71 -9.03 -6.36 -18.22
C LYS A 71 -9.03 -7.88 -18.39
N THR A 72 -8.71 -8.63 -17.35
CA THR A 72 -8.70 -10.10 -17.40
C THR A 72 -10.11 -10.66 -17.65
N ALA A 73 -11.14 -10.10 -17.00
CA ALA A 73 -12.53 -10.50 -17.20
C ALA A 73 -13.03 -10.23 -18.63
N MET A 74 -12.68 -9.07 -19.19
CA MET A 74 -12.99 -8.74 -20.60
C MET A 74 -12.27 -9.66 -21.59
N GLN A 75 -11.07 -10.12 -21.24
CA GLN A 75 -10.28 -11.00 -22.10
C GLN A 75 -10.82 -12.43 -22.11
N LEU A 76 -11.21 -12.96 -20.95
CA LEU A 76 -11.92 -14.25 -20.82
C LEU A 76 -13.29 -14.22 -21.51
N ALA A 77 -14.06 -13.13 -21.36
CA ALA A 77 -15.36 -12.99 -22.02
C ALA A 77 -15.26 -12.86 -23.55
N LYS A 78 -14.06 -12.60 -24.09
CA LYS A 78 -13.79 -12.53 -25.53
C LYS A 78 -13.33 -13.89 -26.11
N GLU A 79 -12.97 -14.83 -25.24
CA GLU A 79 -12.55 -16.20 -25.58
C GLU A 79 -13.71 -17.22 -25.51
N ILE A 80 -14.89 -16.80 -25.02
CA ILE A 80 -16.16 -17.56 -25.03
C ILE A 80 -17.02 -17.05 -26.18
#